data_AF-W4JXS4-F1
#
_entry.id   AF-W4JXS4-F1
#
_cell.length_a   1.000
_cell.length_b   1.000
_cell.length_c   1.000
_cell.angle_alpha   90.00
_cell.angle_beta   90.00
_cell.angle_gamma   90.00
#
_symmetry.space_group_name_H-M   'P 1'
#
loop_
_entity.id
_entity.type
_entity.pdbx_description
1 polymer ?
#
loop_
_entity_poly.entity_id
_entity_poly.type
_entity_poly.pdbx_seq_one_letter_code
_entity_poly.pdbx_strand_id
1 'polypeptide(L)' 'MCIWAKCSLVCSIENEHCCMARLLSNQADVKNQVSLLEQEITAHSHICMFLPKFHCELNLMEMMSKLLILPFSILFFSVY' A
#
# COMPACT_ATOMS: atom_id res chain seq x y z
N MET A 1 -13.71 26.80 4.06
CA MET A 1 -13.74 26.11 2.76
C MET A 1 -12.32 26.18 2.20
N CYS A 2 -11.48 25.17 2.46
CA CYS A 2 -10.04 25.22 2.16
C CYS A 2 -9.73 24.35 0.94
N ILE A 3 -9.23 25.01 -0.12
CA ILE A 3 -9.14 24.53 -1.51
C ILE A 3 -7.81 23.83 -1.81
N TRP A 4 -6.91 23.68 -0.82
CA TRP A 4 -5.58 23.06 -0.99
C TRP A 4 -5.43 21.77 -0.17
N ALA A 5 -6.16 20.73 -0.59
CA ALA A 5 -6.03 19.39 -0.03
C ALA A 5 -4.81 18.60 -0.57
N LYS A 6 -4.23 19.02 -1.70
CA LYS A 6 -3.11 18.31 -2.34
C LYS A 6 -1.78 19.02 -2.05
N CYS A 7 -0.98 18.39 -1.21
CA CYS A 7 0.47 18.58 -1.21
C CYS A 7 1.06 18.02 -2.51
N SER A 8 2.26 18.45 -2.90
CA SER A 8 3.04 17.74 -3.92
C SER A 8 3.25 16.28 -3.51
N LEU A 9 3.42 15.36 -4.45
CA LEU A 9 3.53 13.90 -4.22
C LEU A 9 4.58 13.51 -3.16
N VAL A 10 5.52 14.42 -2.87
CA VAL A 10 6.55 14.29 -1.83
C VAL A 10 6.53 15.56 -0.96
N CYS A 11 5.93 15.51 0.23
CA CYS A 11 6.21 16.51 1.27
C CYS A 11 7.36 15.97 2.13
N SER A 12 8.36 16.80 2.45
CA SER A 12 9.45 16.40 3.35
C SER A 12 8.90 15.81 4.65
N ILE A 13 9.47 14.68 5.09
CA ILE A 13 9.05 13.97 6.30
C ILE A 13 9.18 14.87 7.53
N GLU A 14 10.16 15.77 7.51
CA GLU A 14 10.51 16.71 8.57
C GLU A 14 9.46 17.81 8.80
N ASN A 15 8.57 18.05 7.84
CA ASN A 15 7.58 19.12 7.94
C ASN A 15 6.19 18.57 8.30
N GLU A 16 5.88 18.60 9.58
CA GLU A 16 4.61 18.11 10.14
C GLU A 16 3.40 19.01 9.80
N HIS A 17 3.64 20.26 9.39
CA HIS A 17 2.61 21.25 9.08
C HIS A 17 2.50 21.58 7.59
N CYS A 18 3.02 20.73 6.70
CA CYS A 18 3.14 21.03 5.28
C CYS A 18 1.82 21.04 4.50
N CYS A 19 0.83 20.24 4.89
CA CYS A 19 -0.45 20.12 4.18
C CYS A 19 -1.56 19.61 5.11
N MET A 20 -2.81 19.86 4.70
CA MET A 20 -3.98 19.42 5.46
C MET A 20 -4.00 17.90 5.68
N ALA A 21 -3.54 17.11 4.71
CA ALA A 21 -3.46 15.66 4.85
C ALA A 21 -2.48 15.23 5.95
N ARG A 22 -1.29 15.84 6.03
CA ARG A 22 -0.31 15.57 7.08
C ARG A 22 -0.82 16.01 8.45
N LEU A 23 -1.37 17.23 8.52
CA LEU A 23 -1.96 17.78 9.74
C LEU A 23 -3.06 16.86 10.29
N LEU A 24 -3.97 16.39 9.43
CA LEU A 24 -5.04 15.47 9.83
C LEU A 24 -4.49 14.09 10.23
N SER A 25 -3.49 13.56 9.52
CA SER A 25 -2.88 12.27 9.87
C SER A 25 -2.18 12.27 11.24
N ASN A 26 -1.73 13.44 11.71
CA ASN A 26 -1.07 13.60 12.99
C ASN A 26 -2.05 13.82 14.16
N GLN A 27 -3.35 14.00 13.89
CA GLN A 27 -4.35 14.11 14.95
C GLN A 27 -4.52 12.78 15.69
N ALA A 28 -4.69 12.85 17.00
CA ALA A 28 -4.79 11.67 17.87
C ALA A 28 -5.93 10.74 17.44
N ASP A 29 -7.07 11.29 17.03
CA ASP A 29 -8.25 10.53 16.62
C ASP A 29 -7.96 9.67 15.37
N VAL A 30 -7.20 10.21 14.41
CA VAL A 30 -6.82 9.51 13.18
C VAL A 30 -5.72 8.50 13.46
N LYS A 31 -4.71 8.88 14.27
CA LYS A 31 -3.54 8.04 14.55
C LYS A 31 -3.89 6.82 15.42
N ASN A 32 -4.87 6.95 16.30
CA ASN A 32 -5.33 5.88 17.17
C ASN A 32 -6.49 5.07 16.58
N GLN A 33 -7.04 5.48 15.43
CA GLN A 33 -8.12 4.75 14.77
C GLN A 33 -7.54 3.54 14.01
N VAL A 34 -7.89 2.34 14.48
CA VAL A 34 -7.63 1.10 13.76
C VAL A 34 -8.53 1.02 12.53
N SER A 35 -7.97 0.62 11.38
CA SER A 35 -8.76 0.50 10.15
C SER A 35 -9.80 -0.62 10.26
N LEU A 36 -10.98 -0.43 9.67
CA LEU A 36 -12.03 -1.46 9.70
C LEU A 36 -11.56 -2.78 9.05
N LEU A 37 -10.73 -2.69 8.02
CA LEU A 37 -10.09 -3.84 7.39
C LEU A 37 -9.19 -4.60 8.38
N GLU A 38 -8.35 -3.88 9.12
CA GLU A 38 -7.46 -4.49 10.11
C GLU A 38 -8.24 -5.13 11.26
N GLN A 39 -9.33 -4.51 11.71
CA GLN A 39 -10.24 -5.09 12.71
C GLN A 39 -10.85 -6.42 12.21
N GLU A 40 -11.37 -6.44 10.99
CA GLU A 40 -11.97 -7.63 10.39
C GLU A 40 -10.92 -8.75 10.25
N ILE A 41 -9.75 -8.45 9.69
CA ILE A 41 -8.66 -9.42 9.49
C ILE A 41 -8.20 -10.01 10.82
N THR A 42 -8.08 -9.17 11.85
CA THR A 42 -7.68 -9.61 13.20
C THR A 42 -8.77 -10.46 13.86
N ALA A 43 -10.05 -10.16 13.62
CA ALA A 43 -11.17 -10.97 14.11
C ALA A 43 -11.13 -12.40 13.56
N HIS A 44 -10.66 -12.57 12.31
CA HIS A 44 -10.42 -13.89 11.71
C HIS A 44 -9.06 -14.51 12.09
N SER A 45 -8.35 -13.96 13.08
CA SER A 45 -7.01 -14.42 13.52
C SER A 45 -5.94 -14.38 12.42
N HIS A 46 -6.09 -13.50 11.44
CA HIS A 46 -5.11 -13.28 10.38
C HIS A 46 -4.26 -12.03 10.65
N ILE A 47 -3.07 -11.98 10.04
CA ILE A 47 -2.15 -10.84 10.16
C ILE A 47 -2.42 -9.86 9.01
N CYS A 48 -2.76 -8.61 9.35
CA CYS A 48 -2.93 -7.53 8.38
C CYS A 48 -1.56 -6.86 8.09
N MET A 49 -1.04 -6.99 6.87
CA MET A 49 0.20 -6.33 6.44
C MET A 49 -0.09 -5.23 5.42
N PHE A 50 0.29 -4.00 5.73
CA PHE A 50 0.19 -2.86 4.81
C PHE A 50 1.45 -2.74 3.96
N LEU A 51 1.30 -2.93 2.65
CA LEU A 51 2.39 -2.76 1.69
C LEU A 51 2.41 -1.33 1.13
N PRO A 52 3.60 -0.74 0.92
CA PRO A 52 3.73 0.52 0.21
C PRO A 52 3.06 0.48 -1.17
N LYS A 53 2.26 1.49 -1.51
CA LYS A 53 1.73 1.63 -2.88
C LYS A 53 2.91 1.88 -3.82
N PHE A 54 2.91 1.22 -4.99
CA PHE A 54 3.91 1.31 -6.08
C PHE A 54 5.20 0.49 -5.95
N HIS A 55 5.26 -0.45 -5.00
CA HIS A 55 6.32 -1.46 -4.93
C HIS A 55 5.77 -2.86 -5.25
N CYS A 56 5.33 -2.99 -6.49
CA CYS A 56 4.77 -4.20 -7.07
C CYS A 56 5.71 -5.42 -6.98
N GLU A 57 7.02 -5.19 -6.94
CA GLU A 57 8.07 -6.17 -6.70
C GLU A 57 8.04 -6.80 -5.30
N LEU A 58 7.45 -6.13 -4.31
CA LEU A 58 7.35 -6.62 -2.93
C LEU A 58 6.07 -7.41 -2.67
N ASN A 59 5.10 -7.36 -3.58
CA ASN A 59 3.88 -8.14 -3.47
C ASN A 59 4.13 -9.57 -3.95
N LEU A 60 4.14 -10.53 -3.02
CA LEU A 60 4.35 -11.95 -3.34
C LEU A 60 3.38 -12.46 -4.42
N MET A 61 2.14 -11.96 -4.44
CA MET A 61 1.15 -12.34 -5.45
C MET A 61 1.56 -11.94 -6.87
N GLU A 62 2.20 -10.77 -7.02
CA GLU A 62 2.67 -10.29 -8.31
C GLU A 62 4.01 -10.90 -8.73
N MET A 63 4.87 -11.21 -7.76
CA MET A 63 6.09 -11.98 -8.02
C MET A 63 5.76 -13.40 -8.50
N MET A 64 4.80 -14.07 -7.87
CA MET A 64 4.40 -15.43 -8.24
C MET A 64 3.69 -15.49 -9.60
N SER A 65 2.86 -14.50 -9.93
CA SER A 65 2.25 -14.45 -11.27
C SER A 65 3.32 -14.27 -12.35
N LYS A 66 4.33 -13.42 -12.15
CA LYS A 66 5.47 -13.29 -13.06
C LYS A 66 6.26 -14.60 -13.18
N LEU A 67 6.50 -15.29 -12.07
CA LEU A 67 7.28 -16.52 -12.03
C LEU A 67 6.57 -17.74 -12.65
N LEU A 68 5.25 -17.85 -12.55
CA LEU A 68 4.50 -18.98 -13.10
C LEU A 68 4.15 -18.82 -14.59
N ILE A 69 4.01 -17.58 -15.09
CA ILE A 69 3.66 -17.33 -16.49
C ILE A 69 4.87 -17.55 -17.42
N LEU A 70 6.06 -17.08 -17.02
CA LEU A 70 7.27 -17.17 -17.84
C LEU A 70 7.69 -18.61 -18.22
N PRO A 71 7.78 -19.58 -17.30
CA PRO A 71 8.16 -20.94 -17.64
C PRO A 71 7.07 -21.64 -18.45
N PHE A 72 5.79 -21.27 -18.30
CA PHE A 72 4.70 -21.85 -19.11
C PHE A 72 4.80 -21.40 -20.57
N SER A 73 5.11 -20.11 -20.81
CA SER A 73 5.40 -19.61 -22.16
C SER A 73 6.68 -20.18 -22.78
N ILE A 74 7.76 -20.35 -22.00
CA ILE A 74 9.03 -20.89 -22.49
C ILE A 74 8.90 -22.39 -22.81
N LEU A 75 8.18 -23.17 -21.99
CA LEU A 75 7.87 -24.57 -22.31
C LEU A 75 7.04 -24.67 -23.59
N PHE A 76 6.08 -23.76 -23.81
CA PHE A 76 5.23 -23.78 -25.00
C PHE A 76 6.03 -23.47 -26.29
N PHE A 77 6.97 -22.52 -26.26
CA PHE A 77 7.87 -22.22 -27.39
C PHE A 77 9.00 -23.23 -27.58
N SER A 78 9.35 -24.02 -26.55
CA SER A 78 10.38 -25.07 -26.66
C SER A 78 9.79 -26.43 -27.06
N VAL A 79 8.46 -26.57 -27.06
CA VAL A 79 7.73 -27.79 -27.46
C VAL A 79 7.07 -27.66 -28.84
N TYR A 80 7.00 -26.44 -29.41
CA TYR A 80 6.54 -26.17 -30.78
C TYR A 80 7.68 -25.74 -31.70
#